data_AF-A0A952RFU3-F1
#
_entry.id   AF-A0A952RFU3-F1
#
_cell.length_a   1.000
_cell.length_b   1.000
_cell.length_c   1.000
_cell.angle_alpha   90.00
_cell.angle_beta   90.00
_cell.angle_gamma   90.00
#
_symmetry.space_group_name_H-M   'P 1'
#
loop_
_entity.id
_entity.type
_entity.pdbx_description
1 polymer ?
#
loop_
_entity_poly.entity_id
_entity_poly.type
_entity_poly.pdbx_seq_one_letter_code
_entity_poly.pdbx_strand_id
1 'polypeptide(L)'
;MPRLRGLLSLSLSFAALAGATSIACSEDALAPDEAFAADDTAPVTEEAQAKIDAFTRDGSAFDSAPPETSGFGFLHAVAQRLYSGFDGVHEFAIPVGFRGGGEDLTVVADDPAAANVTSVKATTPRPGPPTAYFMVTPKKAGLLAITATSGTQKVTARIAVAAYEPAQWETGAARYANGGANPACSSCHVTGRAHDHSPTALATVTDGDVAKIMTLGQKPGPTTITEVDHRWSMTDDERRGLIVYLRSLEPRGFSE
;
A
#
# COMPACT_ATOMS: atom_id res chain seq x y z
N MET A 1 62.81 -23.49 6.16
CA MET A 1 62.96 -24.29 7.39
C MET A 1 62.49 -23.45 8.59
N PRO A 2 61.86 -24.04 9.61
CA PRO A 2 60.41 -24.13 9.79
C PRO A 2 59.87 -23.21 10.91
N ARG A 3 58.54 -23.04 11.00
CA ARG A 3 57.76 -23.24 12.24
C ARG A 3 56.26 -23.11 11.94
N LEU A 4 55.58 -24.27 11.94
CA LEU A 4 54.12 -24.39 12.00
C LEU A 4 53.61 -23.78 13.31
N ARG A 5 52.56 -22.96 13.22
CA ARG A 5 51.65 -22.68 14.34
C ARG A 5 50.28 -23.23 13.96
N GLY A 6 49.85 -24.22 14.73
CA GLY A 6 48.52 -24.80 14.65
C GLY A 6 47.46 -23.85 15.20
N LEU A 7 46.29 -23.88 14.59
CA LEU A 7 45.07 -23.27 15.09
C LEU A 7 44.08 -24.38 15.42
N LEU A 8 43.72 -24.43 16.71
CA LEU A 8 42.66 -25.23 17.29
C LEU A 8 41.32 -24.89 16.58
N SER A 9 40.61 -25.92 16.13
CA SER A 9 39.21 -25.83 15.72
C SER A 9 38.35 -26.01 16.97
N LEU A 10 37.65 -24.95 17.40
CA LEU A 10 36.68 -24.98 18.49
C LEU A 10 35.29 -25.21 17.90
N SER A 11 34.73 -26.41 18.10
CA SER A 11 33.38 -26.77 17.68
C SER A 11 32.37 -26.20 18.69
N LEU A 12 31.53 -25.25 18.27
CA LEU A 12 30.41 -24.75 19.08
C LEU A 12 29.13 -25.47 18.66
N SER A 13 28.63 -26.36 19.50
CA SER A 13 27.30 -26.97 19.38
C SER A 13 26.23 -26.01 19.91
N PHE A 14 25.27 -25.63 19.07
CA PHE A 14 24.04 -24.95 19.51
C PHE A 14 22.99 -26.00 19.84
N ALA A 15 22.62 -26.08 21.12
CA ALA A 15 21.43 -26.79 21.59
C ALA A 15 20.22 -25.85 21.46
N ALA A 16 19.18 -26.30 20.73
CA ALA A 16 17.89 -25.62 20.67
C ALA A 16 17.08 -25.98 21.92
N LEU A 17 16.70 -24.97 22.70
CA LEU A 17 15.74 -25.11 23.81
C LEU A 17 14.51 -24.25 23.45
N ALA A 18 13.47 -24.90 22.92
CA ALA A 18 12.15 -24.29 22.72
C ALA A 18 11.25 -24.71 23.90
N GLY A 19 11.10 -23.82 24.88
CA GLY A 19 10.09 -23.93 25.93
C GLY A 19 9.01 -22.88 25.68
N ALA A 20 7.93 -23.27 25.03
CA ALA A 20 6.70 -22.50 24.98
C ALA A 20 5.66 -23.21 25.86
N THR A 21 5.39 -22.66 27.03
CA THR A 21 4.26 -23.05 27.88
C THR A 21 2.98 -22.48 27.26
N SER A 22 2.20 -23.35 26.63
CA SER A 22 0.81 -23.09 26.27
C SER A 22 -0.05 -23.03 27.53
N ILE A 23 -0.71 -21.89 27.77
CA ILE A 23 -1.80 -21.78 28.73
C ILE A 23 -2.99 -22.52 28.13
N ALA A 24 -3.38 -23.62 28.77
CA ALA A 24 -4.57 -24.39 28.45
C ALA A 24 -5.83 -23.62 28.87
N CYS A 25 -6.68 -23.28 27.92
CA CYS A 25 -8.10 -23.03 28.19
C CYS A 25 -8.77 -24.40 28.29
N SER A 26 -9.42 -24.68 29.42
CA SER A 26 -10.17 -25.91 29.66
C SER A 26 -11.32 -26.04 28.67
N GLU A 27 -11.26 -27.07 27.83
CA GLU A 27 -12.36 -27.51 26.98
C GLU A 27 -13.30 -28.40 27.81
N ASP A 28 -14.39 -27.84 28.34
CA ASP A 28 -15.63 -28.61 28.50
C ASP A 28 -16.35 -28.52 27.16
N ALA A 29 -16.02 -29.45 26.27
CA ALA A 29 -16.66 -29.58 24.96
C ALA A 29 -18.06 -30.18 25.15
N LEU A 30 -19.09 -29.34 25.11
CA LEU A 30 -20.45 -29.78 24.85
C LEU A 30 -20.55 -30.22 23.39
N ALA A 31 -21.15 -31.39 23.18
CA ALA A 31 -21.28 -32.04 21.88
C ALA A 31 -21.98 -31.13 20.84
N PRO A 32 -21.49 -31.08 19.59
CA PRO A 32 -22.05 -30.23 18.56
C PRO A 32 -23.19 -30.98 17.87
N ASP A 33 -24.43 -30.83 18.33
CA ASP A 33 -25.60 -31.20 17.51
C ASP A 33 -26.95 -30.50 17.87
N GLU A 34 -27.01 -29.58 18.85
CA GLU A 34 -28.31 -29.00 19.28
C GLU A 34 -28.29 -27.46 19.54
N ALA A 35 -27.54 -26.65 18.77
CA ALA A 35 -27.41 -25.21 19.10
C ALA A 35 -27.47 -24.18 17.95
N PHE A 36 -27.80 -24.55 16.72
CA PHE A 36 -27.94 -23.55 15.64
C PHE A 36 -29.14 -23.80 14.71
N ALA A 37 -30.30 -24.06 15.30
CA ALA A 37 -31.59 -23.85 14.63
C ALA A 37 -32.35 -22.72 15.33
N ALA A 38 -31.75 -21.52 15.37
CA ALA A 38 -32.52 -20.31 15.61
C ALA A 38 -33.13 -19.92 14.26
N ASP A 39 -34.44 -20.08 14.16
CA ASP A 39 -35.28 -19.67 13.05
C ASP A 39 -35.21 -18.13 12.88
N ASP A 40 -34.36 -17.67 11.96
CA ASP A 40 -34.23 -16.25 11.55
C ASP A 40 -35.49 -15.70 10.84
N THR A 41 -36.58 -16.46 10.76
CA THR A 41 -37.86 -16.03 10.18
C THR A 41 -38.97 -15.80 11.20
N ALA A 42 -38.70 -15.99 12.50
CA ALA A 42 -39.68 -15.70 13.54
C ALA A 42 -40.06 -14.20 13.52
N PRO A 43 -41.36 -13.86 13.39
CA PRO A 43 -41.79 -12.46 13.39
C PRO A 43 -41.44 -11.83 14.74
N VAL A 44 -40.75 -10.69 14.70
CA VAL A 44 -40.47 -9.88 15.89
C VAL A 44 -41.81 -9.57 16.55
N THR A 45 -41.99 -10.03 17.79
CA THR A 45 -43.23 -9.79 18.52
C THR A 45 -43.40 -8.29 18.75
N GLU A 46 -44.64 -7.80 18.82
CA GLU A 46 -44.89 -6.38 19.14
C GLU A 46 -44.22 -5.96 20.45
N GLU A 47 -44.06 -6.88 21.40
CA GLU A 47 -43.33 -6.65 22.65
C GLU A 47 -41.81 -6.51 22.45
N ALA A 48 -41.23 -7.31 21.55
CA ALA A 48 -39.82 -7.18 21.16
C ALA A 48 -39.59 -5.89 20.34
N GLN A 49 -40.51 -5.55 19.44
CA GLN A 49 -40.47 -4.32 18.67
C GLN A 49 -40.62 -3.09 19.59
N ALA A 50 -41.53 -3.12 20.56
CA ALA A 50 -41.68 -2.05 21.54
C ALA A 50 -40.44 -1.89 22.44
N LYS A 51 -39.70 -2.97 22.75
CA LYS A 51 -38.41 -2.89 23.45
C LYS A 51 -37.29 -2.31 22.59
N ILE A 52 -37.32 -2.57 21.28
CA ILE A 52 -36.42 -1.95 20.30
C ILE A 52 -36.75 -0.46 20.12
N ASP A 53 -38.02 -0.11 19.98
CA ASP A 53 -38.47 1.27 19.77
C ASP A 53 -38.34 2.13 21.04
N ALA A 54 -38.45 1.50 22.22
CA ALA A 54 -38.16 2.13 23.51
C ALA A 54 -36.66 2.32 23.76
N PHE A 55 -35.78 1.73 22.94
CA PHE A 55 -34.36 2.06 22.89
C PHE A 55 -34.19 3.46 22.29
N THR A 56 -34.52 4.45 23.10
CA THR A 56 -34.25 5.86 22.80
C THR A 56 -32.75 6.08 22.95
N ARG A 57 -32.13 6.71 21.95
CA ARG A 57 -30.76 7.24 22.05
C ARG A 57 -30.74 8.32 23.12
N ASP A 58 -30.55 7.91 24.37
CA ASP A 58 -30.56 8.76 25.57
C ASP A 58 -29.17 9.33 25.89
N GLY A 59 -28.16 9.01 25.08
CA GLY A 59 -26.77 9.41 25.30
C GLY A 59 -26.10 8.71 26.48
N SER A 60 -26.65 7.61 27.00
CA SER A 60 -26.02 6.79 28.03
C SER A 60 -24.83 5.98 27.49
N ALA A 61 -24.04 5.37 28.38
CA ALA A 61 -22.76 4.70 28.12
C ALA A 61 -22.76 3.56 27.07
N PHE A 62 -23.92 3.22 26.50
CA PHE A 62 -24.06 2.28 25.39
C PHE A 62 -24.27 2.97 24.02
N ASP A 63 -24.47 4.29 23.95
CA ASP A 63 -24.24 5.11 22.74
C ASP A 63 -22.73 5.29 22.55
N SER A 64 -22.06 4.15 22.38
CA SER A 64 -20.61 4.09 22.25
C SER A 64 -20.26 4.40 20.81
N ALA A 65 -20.13 5.70 20.50
CA ALA A 65 -19.01 6.09 19.67
C ALA A 65 -17.79 5.37 20.29
N PRO A 66 -17.15 4.44 19.56
CA PRO A 66 -16.16 3.59 20.16
C PRO A 66 -15.06 4.50 20.73
N PRO A 67 -14.59 4.28 21.97
CA PRO A 67 -13.68 5.21 22.63
C PRO A 67 -12.46 5.46 21.75
N GLU A 68 -11.79 6.61 21.87
CA GLU A 68 -10.60 6.92 21.05
C GLU A 68 -9.50 5.84 21.12
N THR A 69 -9.55 4.99 22.15
CA THR A 69 -8.67 3.84 22.39
C THR A 69 -9.13 2.51 21.78
N SER A 70 -10.27 2.48 21.08
CA SER A 70 -10.99 1.26 20.67
C SER A 70 -10.39 0.47 19.51
N GLY A 71 -9.39 1.00 18.80
CA GLY A 71 -8.91 0.35 17.56
C GLY A 71 -9.55 0.89 16.29
N PHE A 72 -10.78 1.38 16.37
CA PHE A 72 -11.61 1.66 15.20
C PHE A 72 -11.55 3.10 14.69
N GLY A 73 -10.80 3.98 15.37
CA GLY A 73 -10.63 5.40 15.03
C GLY A 73 -9.16 5.86 14.96
N PHE A 74 -8.19 4.95 14.80
CA PHE A 74 -6.78 5.34 14.75
C PHE A 74 -6.37 5.85 13.37
N LEU A 75 -5.71 7.01 13.37
CA LEU A 75 -5.04 7.58 12.22
C LEU A 75 -3.99 6.60 11.70
N HIS A 76 -4.14 6.17 10.46
CA HIS A 76 -3.21 5.27 9.80
C HIS A 76 -2.95 5.67 8.35
N ALA A 77 -1.72 5.41 7.89
CA ALA A 77 -1.36 5.50 6.49
C ALA A 77 -1.84 4.24 5.75
N VAL A 78 -2.45 4.42 4.58
CA VAL A 78 -2.89 3.30 3.71
C VAL A 78 -1.69 2.46 3.27
N ALA A 79 -0.53 3.10 3.07
CA ALA A 79 0.75 2.44 2.85
C ALA A 79 1.85 3.15 3.63
N GLN A 80 2.72 2.37 4.27
CA GLN A 80 3.83 2.90 5.06
C GLN A 80 5.11 3.12 4.23
N ARG A 81 5.24 2.44 3.09
CA ARG A 81 6.39 2.52 2.20
C ARG A 81 5.91 2.73 0.78
N LEU A 82 6.46 3.74 0.15
CA LEU A 82 6.10 4.20 -1.17
C LEU A 82 7.36 4.49 -1.99
N TYR A 83 7.24 4.53 -3.30
CA TYR A 83 8.32 4.70 -4.26
C TYR A 83 7.93 5.71 -5.32
N SER A 84 8.79 6.70 -5.55
CA SER A 84 8.66 7.71 -6.60
C SER A 84 10.03 8.02 -7.22
N GLY A 85 10.09 9.03 -8.09
CA GLY A 85 11.30 9.47 -8.79
C GLY A 85 11.58 10.96 -8.64
N PHE A 86 12.76 11.35 -9.10
CA PHE A 86 13.15 12.72 -9.36
C PHE A 86 14.29 12.73 -10.38
N ASP A 87 14.15 13.51 -11.45
CA ASP A 87 15.20 13.75 -12.44
C ASP A 87 15.52 15.25 -12.64
N GLY A 88 14.81 16.15 -11.95
CA GLY A 88 14.95 17.59 -12.07
C GLY A 88 14.28 18.23 -13.29
N VAL A 89 13.59 17.45 -14.13
CA VAL A 89 12.94 17.92 -15.36
C VAL A 89 11.45 17.55 -15.39
N HIS A 90 11.12 16.29 -15.12
CA HIS A 90 9.77 15.75 -15.19
C HIS A 90 9.12 15.68 -13.81
N GLU A 91 7.78 15.59 -13.80
CA GLU A 91 7.00 15.45 -12.57
C GLU A 91 6.82 13.97 -12.19
N PHE A 92 6.95 13.66 -10.90
CA PHE A 92 6.83 12.30 -10.35
C PHE A 92 5.88 12.29 -9.15
N ALA A 93 4.62 12.59 -9.41
CA ALA A 93 3.58 12.66 -8.38
C ALA A 93 3.10 11.27 -7.95
N ILE A 94 2.84 11.08 -6.65
CA ILE A 94 2.20 9.87 -6.12
C ILE A 94 1.09 10.20 -5.11
N PRO A 95 -0.01 9.43 -5.09
CA PRO A 95 -1.04 9.60 -4.09
C PRO A 95 -0.65 8.92 -2.77
N VAL A 96 -0.86 9.62 -1.66
CA VAL A 96 -0.68 9.10 -0.30
C VAL A 96 -2.01 9.20 0.44
N GLY A 97 -2.50 8.07 0.94
CA GLY A 97 -3.77 7.97 1.63
C GLY A 97 -3.62 7.85 3.15
N PHE A 98 -4.50 8.54 3.88
CA PHE A 98 -4.64 8.41 5.33
C PHE A 98 -6.11 8.16 5.70
N ARG A 99 -6.33 7.35 6.73
CA ARG A 99 -7.66 6.95 7.21
C ARG A 99 -7.74 7.18 8.71
N GLY A 100 -8.97 7.39 9.21
CA GLY A 100 -9.21 7.63 10.64
C GLY A 100 -8.78 9.02 11.12
N GLY A 101 -8.48 9.96 10.22
CA GLY A 101 -8.29 11.37 10.58
C GLY A 101 -9.62 12.12 10.66
N GLY A 102 -9.75 13.03 11.62
CA GLY A 102 -10.88 13.94 11.74
C GLY A 102 -10.78 15.14 10.80
N GLU A 103 -11.66 16.13 11.00
CA GLU A 103 -11.64 17.39 10.23
C GLU A 103 -10.37 18.21 10.44
N ASP A 104 -9.62 17.92 11.50
CA ASP A 104 -8.35 18.55 11.88
C ASP A 104 -7.11 17.87 11.25
N LEU A 105 -7.31 16.91 10.34
CA LEU A 105 -6.24 16.19 9.68
C LEU A 105 -5.30 17.16 8.94
N THR A 106 -4.04 17.16 9.35
CA THR A 106 -2.95 17.89 8.68
C THR A 106 -1.94 16.90 8.13
N VAL A 107 -1.44 17.14 6.93
CA VAL A 107 -0.42 16.30 6.28
C VAL A 107 0.72 17.16 5.76
N VAL A 108 1.93 16.84 6.17
CA VAL A 108 3.14 17.61 5.84
C VAL A 108 4.29 16.69 5.48
N ALA A 109 5.18 17.18 4.61
CA ALA A 109 6.51 16.61 4.47
C ALA A 109 7.37 17.00 5.69
N ASP A 110 8.28 16.12 6.08
CA ASP A 110 9.31 16.41 7.09
C ASP A 110 10.24 17.57 6.68
N ASP A 111 10.50 17.68 5.38
CA ASP A 111 11.12 18.85 4.76
C ASP A 111 10.17 19.45 3.71
N PRO A 112 9.52 20.60 3.98
CA PRO A 112 8.63 21.27 3.03
C PRO A 112 9.31 21.72 1.72
N ALA A 113 10.64 21.86 1.71
CA ALA A 113 11.39 22.13 0.48
C ALA A 113 11.61 20.88 -0.37
N ALA A 114 11.43 19.68 0.22
CA ALA A 114 11.64 18.40 -0.44
C ALA A 114 10.46 17.91 -1.29
N ALA A 115 9.24 18.44 -1.08
CA ALA A 115 8.07 18.04 -1.85
C ALA A 115 6.95 19.08 -1.79
N ASN A 116 6.07 19.07 -2.79
CA ASN A 116 4.73 19.63 -2.68
C ASN A 116 3.78 18.56 -2.15
N VAL A 117 2.86 18.96 -1.27
CA VAL A 117 1.79 18.10 -0.74
C VAL A 117 0.48 18.84 -0.91
N THR A 118 -0.42 18.31 -1.74
CA THR A 118 -1.73 18.91 -2.03
C THR A 118 -2.83 17.92 -1.72
N SER A 119 -3.93 18.39 -1.12
CA SER A 119 -5.11 17.55 -0.90
C SER A 119 -5.79 17.25 -2.23
N VAL A 120 -6.22 16.01 -2.44
CA VAL A 120 -6.93 15.57 -3.66
C VAL A 120 -8.09 14.66 -3.31
N LYS A 121 -9.08 14.57 -4.19
CA LYS A 121 -10.24 13.69 -4.04
C LYS A 121 -10.10 12.48 -4.95
N ALA A 122 -10.44 11.29 -4.44
CA ALA A 122 -10.58 10.12 -5.30
C ALA A 122 -11.82 10.30 -6.20
N THR A 123 -11.67 10.16 -7.51
CA THR A 123 -12.79 10.31 -8.47
C THR A 123 -13.78 9.16 -8.40
N THR A 124 -13.33 8.00 -7.93
CA THR A 124 -14.19 6.85 -7.65
C THR A 124 -13.98 6.43 -6.19
N PRO A 125 -14.94 6.71 -5.29
CA PRO A 125 -14.87 6.28 -3.90
C PRO A 125 -14.73 4.76 -3.83
N ARG A 126 -13.70 4.28 -3.12
CA ARG A 126 -13.58 2.85 -2.84
C ARG A 126 -14.52 2.49 -1.69
N PRO A 127 -15.21 1.33 -1.74
CA PRO A 127 -15.90 0.78 -0.58
C PRO A 127 -14.93 0.66 0.60
N GLY A 128 -15.37 1.10 1.79
CA GLY A 128 -14.57 1.07 3.01
C GLY A 128 -14.55 2.40 3.75
N PRO A 129 -13.70 2.54 4.78
CA PRO A 129 -13.63 3.75 5.58
C PRO A 129 -13.15 4.94 4.74
N PRO A 130 -13.67 6.16 5.02
CA PRO A 130 -13.23 7.38 4.38
C PRO A 130 -11.70 7.50 4.40
N THR A 131 -11.13 7.79 3.24
CA THR A 131 -9.69 7.96 3.05
C THR A 131 -9.44 9.36 2.52
N ALA A 132 -8.67 10.16 3.25
CA ALA A 132 -8.14 11.43 2.76
C ALA A 132 -6.90 11.14 1.92
N TYR A 133 -6.83 11.73 0.72
CA TYR A 133 -5.71 11.55 -0.19
C TYR A 133 -4.97 12.85 -0.39
N PHE A 134 -3.66 12.74 -0.51
CA PHE A 134 -2.76 13.84 -0.79
C PHE A 134 -1.87 13.45 -1.96
N MET A 135 -1.75 14.33 -2.95
CA MET A 135 -0.76 14.19 -3.99
C MET A 135 0.57 14.71 -3.49
N VAL A 136 1.60 13.88 -3.57
CA VAL A 136 2.95 14.24 -3.18
C VAL A 136 3.84 14.26 -4.41
N THR A 137 4.39 15.44 -4.70
CA THR A 137 5.34 15.66 -5.80
C THR A 137 6.72 15.97 -5.22
N PRO A 138 7.67 15.02 -5.24
CA PRO A 138 9.03 15.23 -4.77
C PRO A 138 9.78 16.29 -5.60
N LYS A 139 10.66 17.04 -4.92
CA LYS A 139 11.53 18.07 -5.50
C LYS A 139 13.02 17.71 -5.43
N LYS A 140 13.34 16.56 -4.84
CA LYS A 140 14.70 16.00 -4.78
C LYS A 140 14.64 14.49 -4.53
N ALA A 141 15.69 13.80 -4.94
CA ALA A 141 15.90 12.39 -4.60
C ALA A 141 16.25 12.22 -3.11
N GLY A 142 16.01 11.02 -2.58
CA GLY A 142 16.29 10.66 -1.19
C GLY A 142 15.09 10.05 -0.49
N LEU A 143 15.15 9.96 0.84
CA LEU A 143 14.05 9.49 1.66
C LEU A 143 13.22 10.69 2.14
N LEU A 144 11.93 10.66 1.86
CA LEU A 144 10.96 11.69 2.24
C LEU A 144 9.96 11.09 3.24
N ALA A 145 9.69 11.77 4.34
CA ALA A 145 8.67 11.35 5.30
C ALA A 145 7.43 12.24 5.21
N ILE A 146 6.28 11.63 4.94
CA ILE A 146 4.99 12.30 4.93
C ILE A 146 4.26 11.96 6.21
N THR A 147 4.02 12.98 7.02
CA THR A 147 3.45 12.85 8.35
C THR A 147 2.05 13.41 8.36
N ALA A 148 1.10 12.55 8.73
CA ALA A 148 -0.25 12.93 9.05
C ALA A 148 -0.43 13.10 10.56
N THR A 149 -1.13 14.15 10.97
CA THR A 149 -1.48 14.43 12.37
C THR A 149 -2.98 14.75 12.47
N SER A 150 -3.67 14.15 13.44
CA SER A 150 -5.07 14.44 13.79
C SER A 150 -5.23 14.21 15.29
N GLY A 151 -5.69 15.23 16.01
CA GLY A 151 -5.65 15.29 17.47
C GLY A 151 -4.24 15.06 18.01
N THR A 152 -4.11 14.05 18.87
CA THR A 152 -2.82 13.64 19.45
C THR A 152 -2.12 12.55 18.63
N GLN A 153 -2.77 12.04 17.59
CA GLN A 153 -2.28 10.92 16.80
C GLN A 153 -1.38 11.42 15.67
N LYS A 154 -0.31 10.65 15.41
CA LYS A 154 0.67 10.94 14.37
C LYS A 154 1.05 9.65 13.66
N VAL A 155 1.01 9.64 12.34
CA VAL A 155 1.48 8.53 11.51
C VAL A 155 2.35 9.03 10.38
N THR A 156 3.36 8.25 10.01
CA THR A 156 4.30 8.60 8.95
C THR A 156 4.30 7.54 7.86
N ALA A 157 4.10 7.97 6.62
CA ALA A 157 4.43 7.21 5.42
C ALA A 157 5.82 7.64 4.92
N ARG A 158 6.63 6.70 4.43
CA ARG A 158 7.96 6.98 3.87
C ARG A 158 7.97 6.75 2.37
N ILE A 159 8.51 7.72 1.64
CA ILE A 159 8.67 7.65 0.18
C ILE A 159 10.16 7.57 -0.13
N ALA A 160 10.58 6.49 -0.78
CA ALA A 160 11.89 6.41 -1.40
C ALA A 160 11.82 7.07 -2.78
N VAL A 161 12.49 8.21 -2.92
CA VAL A 161 12.56 8.97 -4.17
C VAL A 161 13.87 8.64 -4.87
N ALA A 162 13.79 7.87 -5.95
CA ALA A 162 14.95 7.50 -6.73
C ALA A 162 15.48 8.71 -7.52
N ALA A 163 16.80 8.81 -7.66
CA ALA A 163 17.43 9.74 -8.58
C ALA A 163 17.47 9.09 -9.97
N TYR A 164 16.90 9.75 -10.97
CA TYR A 164 16.90 9.32 -12.35
C TYR A 164 17.65 10.33 -13.22
N GLU A 165 18.10 9.86 -14.38
CA GLU A 165 18.66 10.73 -15.41
C GLU A 165 17.54 11.14 -16.38
N PRO A 166 17.38 12.44 -16.74
CA PRO A 166 16.32 12.88 -17.65
C PRO A 166 16.29 12.12 -18.99
N ALA A 167 17.45 11.72 -19.52
CA ALA A 167 17.53 10.94 -20.76
C ALA A 167 16.88 9.54 -20.67
N GLN A 168 16.75 8.99 -19.45
CA GLN A 168 16.05 7.72 -19.24
C GLN A 168 14.55 7.89 -19.49
N TRP A 169 13.99 9.05 -19.13
CA TRP A 169 12.59 9.35 -19.39
C TRP A 169 12.27 9.25 -20.89
N GLU A 170 13.09 9.89 -21.74
CA GLU A 170 12.91 9.88 -23.21
C GLU A 170 12.99 8.46 -23.78
N THR A 171 13.96 7.68 -23.31
CA THR A 171 14.11 6.27 -23.69
C THR A 171 12.87 5.46 -23.30
N GLY A 172 12.34 5.70 -22.10
CA GLY A 172 11.13 5.07 -21.61
C GLY A 172 9.87 5.48 -22.36
N ALA A 173 9.70 6.76 -22.62
CA ALA A 173 8.57 7.32 -23.36
C ALA A 173 8.51 6.74 -24.77
N ALA A 174 9.66 6.71 -25.48
CA ALA A 174 9.76 6.12 -26.80
C ALA A 174 9.41 4.63 -26.78
N ARG A 175 9.93 3.86 -25.81
CA ARG A 175 9.62 2.44 -25.70
C ARG A 175 8.15 2.18 -25.34
N TYR A 176 7.58 2.99 -24.46
CA TYR A 176 6.19 2.89 -24.03
C TYR A 176 5.22 3.10 -25.19
N ALA A 177 5.48 4.10 -26.04
CA ALA A 177 4.63 4.48 -27.15
C ALA A 177 4.79 3.59 -28.39
N ASN A 178 6.03 3.16 -28.69
CA ASN A 178 6.35 2.46 -29.94
C ASN A 178 6.50 0.95 -29.79
N GLY A 179 6.72 0.46 -28.57
CA GLY A 179 7.07 -0.95 -28.34
C GLY A 179 8.43 -1.32 -28.93
N GLY A 180 8.58 -2.58 -29.32
CA GLY A 180 9.74 -3.10 -30.03
C GLY A 180 9.42 -4.47 -30.61
N ALA A 181 10.16 -5.51 -30.22
CA ALA A 181 9.77 -6.90 -30.55
C ALA A 181 8.39 -7.27 -29.98
N ASN A 182 8.00 -6.64 -28.87
CA ASN A 182 6.69 -6.74 -28.26
C ASN A 182 5.84 -5.49 -28.57
N PRO A 183 4.50 -5.56 -28.52
CA PRO A 183 3.63 -4.40 -28.69
C PRO A 183 3.96 -3.26 -27.72
N ALA A 184 3.59 -2.04 -28.11
CA ALA A 184 3.66 -0.87 -27.24
C ALA A 184 2.84 -1.07 -25.97
N CYS A 185 3.35 -0.61 -24.82
CA CYS A 185 2.61 -0.68 -23.56
C CYS A 185 1.30 0.11 -23.63
N SER A 186 1.34 1.25 -24.34
CA SER A 186 0.20 2.14 -24.55
C SER A 186 -1.00 1.45 -25.23
N SER A 187 -0.75 0.44 -26.10
CA SER A 187 -1.84 -0.22 -26.84
C SER A 187 -2.82 -0.97 -25.94
N CYS A 188 -2.35 -1.40 -24.75
CA CYS A 188 -3.16 -2.15 -23.79
C CYS A 188 -3.60 -1.30 -22.59
N HIS A 189 -2.72 -0.43 -22.07
CA HIS A 189 -2.93 0.21 -20.79
C HIS A 189 -3.56 1.62 -20.84
N VAL A 190 -3.63 2.23 -22.02
CA VAL A 190 -4.34 3.51 -22.23
C VAL A 190 -5.78 3.27 -22.69
N THR A 191 -6.05 2.13 -23.32
CA THR A 191 -7.34 1.79 -23.92
C THR A 191 -8.35 1.17 -22.94
N GLY A 192 -8.02 1.10 -21.64
CA GLY A 192 -8.83 0.44 -20.62
C GLY A 192 -8.86 -1.09 -20.72
N ARG A 193 -8.05 -1.69 -21.61
CA ARG A 193 -7.99 -3.14 -21.82
C ARG A 193 -7.11 -3.87 -20.81
N ALA A 194 -6.25 -3.14 -20.10
CA ALA A 194 -5.34 -3.69 -19.11
C ALA A 194 -5.42 -2.91 -17.80
N HIS A 195 -4.91 -3.52 -16.73
CA HIS A 195 -4.83 -2.90 -15.42
C HIS A 195 -4.03 -1.60 -15.45
N ASP A 196 -4.37 -0.70 -14.52
CA ASP A 196 -3.62 0.54 -14.35
C ASP A 196 -2.17 0.28 -13.93
N HIS A 197 -1.27 1.09 -14.47
CA HIS A 197 0.15 1.13 -14.12
C HIS A 197 0.64 2.58 -13.94
N SER A 198 -0.28 3.53 -13.76
CA SER A 198 0.05 4.88 -13.31
C SER A 198 0.71 4.84 -11.93
N PRO A 199 1.29 5.94 -11.43
CA PRO A 199 1.88 5.97 -10.10
C PRO A 199 0.88 5.62 -9.00
N THR A 200 -0.43 5.83 -9.20
CA THR A 200 -1.48 5.34 -8.29
C THR A 200 -1.37 3.83 -8.03
N ALA A 201 -1.11 3.05 -9.08
CA ALA A 201 -0.98 1.60 -8.98
C ALA A 201 0.44 1.16 -8.57
N LEU A 202 1.46 1.92 -8.97
CA LEU A 202 2.86 1.54 -8.77
C LEU A 202 3.49 2.08 -7.48
N ALA A 203 2.84 3.01 -6.77
CA ALA A 203 3.46 3.70 -5.64
C ALA A 203 3.98 2.77 -4.53
N THR A 204 3.43 1.56 -4.36
CA THR A 204 3.89 0.58 -3.35
C THR A 204 4.86 -0.48 -3.89
N VAL A 205 5.17 -0.42 -5.18
CA VAL A 205 6.00 -1.40 -5.89
C VAL A 205 7.42 -0.84 -6.03
N THR A 206 8.45 -1.65 -5.81
CA THR A 206 9.84 -1.22 -6.04
C THR A 206 10.16 -1.18 -7.53
N ASP A 207 11.16 -0.41 -7.97
CA ASP A 207 11.60 -0.43 -9.37
C ASP A 207 12.08 -1.81 -9.83
N GLY A 208 12.72 -2.57 -8.93
CA GLY A 208 13.11 -3.94 -9.20
C GLY A 208 11.91 -4.86 -9.44
N ASP A 209 10.80 -4.65 -8.74
CA ASP A 209 9.57 -5.41 -8.98
C ASP A 209 8.79 -4.90 -10.20
N VAL A 210 8.83 -3.60 -10.50
CA VAL A 210 8.32 -3.07 -11.79
C VAL A 210 9.07 -3.72 -12.96
N ALA A 211 10.41 -3.84 -12.87
CA ALA A 211 11.20 -4.59 -13.84
C ALA A 211 10.72 -6.04 -14.00
N LYS A 212 10.51 -6.77 -12.90
CA LYS A 212 10.01 -8.16 -12.94
C LYS A 212 8.62 -8.27 -13.56
N ILE A 213 7.72 -7.33 -13.26
CA ILE A 213 6.38 -7.30 -13.87
C ILE A 213 6.50 -7.22 -15.39
N MET A 214 7.37 -6.35 -15.91
CA MET A 214 7.54 -6.15 -17.35
C MET A 214 8.24 -7.33 -18.04
N THR A 215 9.29 -7.89 -17.43
CA THR A 215 10.13 -8.90 -18.10
C THR A 215 9.71 -10.33 -17.83
N LEU A 216 9.09 -10.60 -16.67
CA LEU A 216 8.69 -11.93 -16.23
C LEU A 216 7.16 -12.11 -16.18
N GLY A 217 6.38 -11.04 -16.32
CA GLY A 217 4.93 -11.11 -16.16
C GLY A 217 4.52 -11.49 -14.75
N GLN A 218 5.31 -11.12 -13.74
CA GLN A 218 5.09 -11.52 -12.35
C GLN A 218 4.76 -10.31 -11.47
N LYS A 219 3.59 -10.32 -10.83
CA LYS A 219 3.17 -9.32 -9.83
C LYS A 219 4.05 -9.45 -8.57
N PRO A 220 4.15 -8.41 -7.71
CA PRO A 220 4.85 -8.54 -6.44
C PRO A 220 4.31 -9.75 -5.65
N GLY A 221 5.20 -10.65 -5.25
CA GLY A 221 4.83 -11.97 -4.70
C GLY A 221 4.93 -13.12 -5.71
N PRO A 222 4.32 -14.28 -5.44
CA PRO A 222 4.43 -15.46 -6.30
C PRO A 222 3.47 -15.48 -7.50
N THR A 223 2.65 -14.44 -7.68
CA THR A 223 1.55 -14.44 -8.66
C THR A 223 2.01 -14.03 -10.05
N THR A 224 1.75 -14.89 -11.04
CA THR A 224 1.96 -14.59 -12.47
C THR A 224 0.73 -13.96 -13.12
N ILE A 225 0.94 -13.12 -14.12
CA ILE A 225 -0.08 -12.61 -15.03
C ILE A 225 -0.34 -13.72 -16.06
N THR A 226 -1.55 -14.23 -16.12
CA THR A 226 -1.91 -15.38 -16.97
C THR A 226 -2.94 -15.04 -18.05
N GLU A 227 -3.58 -13.88 -17.93
CA GLU A 227 -4.62 -13.42 -18.84
C GLU A 227 -4.06 -12.97 -20.19
N VAL A 228 -2.80 -12.50 -20.20
CA VAL A 228 -2.07 -12.06 -21.39
C VAL A 228 -0.59 -12.43 -21.23
N ASP A 229 0.12 -12.59 -22.35
CA ASP A 229 1.58 -12.76 -22.31
C ASP A 229 2.27 -11.43 -21.95
N HIS A 230 2.45 -11.20 -20.65
CA HIS A 230 3.02 -9.95 -20.12
C HIS A 230 4.55 -10.02 -19.95
N ARG A 231 5.27 -10.54 -20.96
CA ARG A 231 6.74 -10.73 -20.90
C ARG A 231 7.43 -10.00 -22.05
N TRP A 232 7.96 -8.82 -21.76
CA TRP A 232 8.67 -8.00 -22.73
C TRP A 232 10.16 -8.33 -22.78
N SER A 233 10.68 -8.51 -24.00
CA SER A 233 12.09 -8.48 -24.30
C SER A 233 12.53 -7.04 -24.56
N MET A 234 13.52 -6.58 -23.80
CA MET A 234 14.04 -5.22 -23.86
C MET A 234 15.48 -5.17 -23.34
N THR A 235 16.22 -4.17 -23.80
CA THR A 235 17.54 -3.84 -23.27
C THR A 235 17.44 -3.30 -21.84
N ASP A 236 18.57 -3.26 -21.15
CA ASP A 236 18.68 -2.69 -19.81
C ASP A 236 18.32 -1.19 -19.77
N ASP A 237 18.69 -0.44 -20.80
CA ASP A 237 18.38 0.99 -20.92
C ASP A 237 16.88 1.22 -21.15
N GLU A 238 16.27 0.44 -22.04
CA GLU A 238 14.81 0.48 -22.24
C GLU A 238 14.07 0.11 -20.96
N ARG A 239 14.54 -0.89 -20.21
CA ARG A 239 13.92 -1.30 -18.95
C ARG A 239 13.98 -0.20 -17.90
N ARG A 240 15.15 0.39 -17.68
CA ARG A 240 15.32 1.51 -16.75
C ARG A 240 14.49 2.71 -17.20
N GLY A 241 14.56 3.06 -18.48
CA GLY A 241 13.79 4.16 -19.04
C GLY A 241 12.29 3.98 -18.86
N LEU A 242 11.75 2.78 -19.13
CA LEU A 242 10.35 2.48 -18.90
C LEU A 242 9.96 2.70 -17.43
N ILE A 243 10.77 2.25 -16.47
CA ILE A 243 10.48 2.50 -15.04
C ILE A 243 10.38 4.00 -14.77
N VAL A 244 11.35 4.79 -15.22
CA VAL A 244 11.33 6.27 -15.07
C VAL A 244 10.06 6.86 -15.66
N TYR A 245 9.74 6.49 -16.91
CA TYR A 245 8.56 6.99 -17.60
C TYR A 245 7.27 6.60 -16.87
N LEU A 246 7.13 5.34 -16.45
CA LEU A 246 5.95 4.87 -15.72
C LEU A 246 5.74 5.61 -14.39
N ARG A 247 6.82 5.94 -13.68
CA ARG A 247 6.79 6.74 -12.44
C ARG A 247 6.37 8.19 -12.64
N SER A 248 6.55 8.71 -13.86
CA SER A 248 6.23 10.09 -14.22
C SER A 248 4.83 10.28 -14.81
N LEU A 249 4.13 9.17 -15.10
CA LEU A 249 2.78 9.24 -15.65
C LEU A 249 1.85 9.96 -14.67
N GLU A 250 0.80 10.59 -15.19
CA GLU A 250 -0.21 11.21 -14.34
C GLU A 250 -0.89 10.16 -13.44
N PRO A 251 -0.93 10.36 -12.11
CA PRO A 251 -1.66 9.49 -11.20
C PRO A 251 -3.15 9.48 -11.53
N ARG A 252 -3.67 8.30 -11.88
CA ARG A 252 -5.09 8.16 -12.25
C ARG A 252 -5.98 8.00 -11.02
N GLY A 253 -7.25 8.38 -11.18
CA GLY A 253 -8.28 8.17 -10.16
C GLY A 253 -8.40 9.29 -9.12
N PHE A 254 -7.80 10.45 -9.37
CA PHE A 254 -7.83 11.60 -8.48
C PHE A 254 -8.20 12.89 -9.23
N SER A 255 -8.81 13.83 -8.52
CA SER A 255 -9.03 15.22 -8.96
C SER A 255 -8.60 16.17 -7.86
N GLU A 256 -8.30 17.42 -8.23
CA GLU A 256 -8.25 18.54 -7.28
C GLU A 256 -9.64 18.79 -6.64
#